data_AF-A0A5J6VX48-F1
#
_entry.id   AF-A0A5J6VX48-F1
#
_cell.length_a   1.000
_cell.length_b   1.000
_cell.length_c   1.000
_cell.angle_alpha   90.00
_cell.angle_beta   90.00
_cell.angle_gamma   90.00
#
_symmetry.space_group_name_H-M   'P 1'
#
loop_
_entity.id
_entity.type
_entity.pdbx_description
1 polymer ?
#
loop_
_entity_poly.entity_id
_entity_poly.type
_entity_poly.pdbx_seq_one_letter_code
_entity_poly.pdbx_strand_id
1 'polypeptide(L)' 'MLIGIGLIALGGCANMSPTGQRALSGGAIGAAGGAVLGAVAGGSPAVGAAVGGAAGAATGALMH' A
#
# COMPACT_ATOMS: atom_id res chain seq x y z
N MET A 1 -4.19 -14.43 -17.06
CA MET A 1 -4.27 -12.95 -17.09
C MET A 1 -3.50 -12.24 -15.96
N LEU A 2 -2.90 -12.94 -14.97
CA LEU A 2 -2.01 -12.30 -13.98
C LEU A 2 -0.63 -11.88 -14.54
N ILE A 3 -0.14 -12.59 -15.57
CA ILE A 3 1.18 -12.32 -16.19
C ILE A 3 1.22 -10.92 -16.83
N GLY A 4 0.11 -10.46 -17.43
CA GLY A 4 0.02 -9.12 -18.03
C GLY A 4 0.04 -7.99 -16.99
N ILE A 5 -0.64 -8.16 -15.85
CA ILE A 5 -0.62 -7.19 -14.75
C ILE A 5 0.76 -7.13 -14.11
N GLY A 6 1.41 -8.29 -13.93
CA GLY A 6 2.78 -8.38 -13.44
C GLY A 6 3.76 -7.64 -14.35
N LEU A 7 3.68 -7.81 -15.67
CA LEU A 7 4.58 -7.15 -16.62
C LEU A 7 4.35 -5.63 -16.72
N ILE A 8 3.10 -5.17 -16.62
CA ILE A 8 2.76 -3.73 -16.63
C ILE A 8 3.13 -3.08 -15.30
N ALA A 9 2.90 -3.77 -14.18
CA ALA A 9 3.39 -3.36 -12.88
C ALA A 9 4.92 -3.29 -12.93
N LEU A 10 5.64 -4.36 -13.30
CA LEU A 10 7.10 -4.36 -13.39
C LEU A 10 7.66 -3.32 -14.39
N GLY A 11 7.00 -3.06 -15.53
CA GLY A 11 7.42 -2.06 -16.52
C GLY A 11 7.13 -0.61 -16.14
N GLY A 12 6.02 -0.34 -15.44
CA GLY A 12 5.74 0.96 -14.81
C GLY A 12 6.56 1.20 -13.54
N CYS A 13 6.95 0.12 -12.86
CA CYS A 13 7.83 0.11 -11.71
C CYS A 13 9.32 0.19 -12.08
N ALA A 14 9.70 -0.20 -13.30
CA ALA A 14 11.09 -0.14 -13.80
C ALA A 14 11.61 1.31 -13.92
N ASN A 15 10.72 2.29 -14.00
CA ASN A 15 11.04 3.73 -13.97
C ASN A 15 10.69 4.39 -12.62
N MET A 16 10.26 3.61 -11.63
CA MET A 16 9.90 4.12 -10.31
C MET A 16 11.10 3.95 -9.39
N SER A 17 11.50 5.03 -8.70
CA SER A 17 12.56 4.95 -7.70
C SER A 17 12.22 3.84 -6.67
N PRO A 18 13.20 3.03 -6.22
CA PRO A 18 12.99 1.96 -5.25
C PRO A 18 12.29 2.42 -3.96
N THR A 19 12.29 3.73 -3.69
CA THR A 19 11.52 4.37 -2.62
C THR A 19 10.01 4.39 -2.90
N GLY A 20 9.58 4.78 -4.11
CA GLY A 20 8.17 4.86 -4.49
C GLY A 20 7.48 3.50 -4.51
N GLN A 21 8.22 2.46 -4.87
CA GLN A 21 7.77 1.06 -4.82
C GLN A 21 7.51 0.57 -3.39
N ARG A 22 8.40 0.92 -2.46
CA ARG A 22 8.25 0.57 -1.05
C ARG A 22 7.12 1.36 -0.39
N ALA A 23 6.99 2.65 -0.70
CA ALA A 23 5.88 3.46 -0.25
C ALA A 23 4.53 2.90 -0.75
N LEU A 24 4.43 2.54 -2.03
CA LEU A 24 3.19 1.99 -2.59
C LEU A 24 2.84 0.63 -1.98
N SER A 25 3.82 -0.26 -1.84
CA SER A 25 3.63 -1.58 -1.22
C SER A 25 3.28 -1.45 0.27
N GLY A 26 4.02 -0.63 1.02
CA GLY A 26 3.74 -0.34 2.43
C GLY A 26 2.39 0.30 2.64
N GLY A 27 1.97 1.21 1.77
CA GLY A 27 0.65 1.83 1.78
C GLY A 27 -0.47 0.85 1.44
N ALA A 28 -0.27 -0.03 0.45
CA ALA A 28 -1.27 -1.05 0.13
C ALA A 28 -1.45 -2.05 1.29
N ILE A 29 -0.35 -2.51 1.90
CA ILE A 29 -0.37 -3.43 3.04
C ILE A 29 -0.98 -2.73 4.27
N GLY A 30 -0.57 -1.49 4.55
CA GLY A 30 -1.10 -0.71 5.65
C GLY A 30 -2.58 -0.41 5.47
N ALA A 31 -3.04 -0.12 4.26
CA ALA A 31 -4.46 0.09 3.96
C ALA A 31 -5.26 -1.21 4.13
N ALA A 32 -4.75 -2.34 3.64
CA ALA A 32 -5.41 -3.64 3.79
C ALA A 32 -5.51 -4.04 5.27
N GLY A 33 -4.41 -3.96 6.01
CA GLY A 33 -4.38 -4.26 7.44
C GLY A 33 -5.23 -3.29 8.25
N GLY A 34 -5.12 -2.00 7.98
CA GLY A 34 -5.92 -0.96 8.63
C GLY A 34 -7.42 -1.09 8.33
N ALA A 35 -7.81 -1.50 7.12
CA ALA A 35 -9.21 -1.75 6.77
C ALA A 35 -9.78 -2.92 7.58
N VAL A 36 -9.03 -4.03 7.63
CA VAL A 36 -9.41 -5.22 8.40
C VAL A 36 -9.51 -4.88 9.87
N LEU A 37 -8.49 -4.23 10.44
CA LEU A 37 -8.49 -3.80 11.84
C LEU A 37 -9.60 -2.80 12.15
N GLY A 38 -9.85 -1.84 11.26
CA GLY A 38 -10.94 -0.89 11.38
C GLY A 38 -12.31 -1.57 11.37
N ALA A 39 -12.51 -2.59 10.53
CA ALA A 39 -13.72 -3.40 10.52
C ALA A 39 -13.87 -4.25 11.80
N VAL A 40 -12.82 -4.97 12.22
CA VAL A 40 -12.90 -5.87 13.38
C VAL A 40 -13.01 -5.14 14.71
N ALA A 41 -12.44 -3.94 14.82
CA ALA A 41 -12.54 -3.11 16.02
C ALA A 41 -13.92 -2.42 16.16
N GLY A 42 -14.88 -2.69 15.27
CA GLY A 42 -16.19 -2.03 15.25
C GLY A 42 -16.13 -0.56 14.79
N GLY A 43 -15.01 -0.15 14.20
CA GLY A 43 -14.80 1.16 13.62
C GLY A 43 -15.11 1.22 12.13
N SER A 44 -14.71 2.30 11.48
CA SER A 44 -14.89 2.46 10.04
C SER A 44 -13.72 1.80 9.27
N PRO A 45 -13.96 0.76 8.45
CA PRO A 45 -12.91 0.15 7.64
C PRO A 45 -12.26 1.16 6.68
N ALA A 46 -13.02 2.12 6.18
CA ALA A 46 -12.51 3.19 5.33
C ALA A 46 -11.50 4.09 6.06
N VAL A 47 -11.76 4.41 7.33
CA VAL A 47 -10.85 5.22 8.16
C VAL A 47 -9.59 4.42 8.48
N GLY A 48 -9.76 3.15 8.85
CA GLY A 48 -8.63 2.25 9.08
C GLY A 48 -7.78 2.07 7.83
N ALA A 49 -8.39 1.92 6.66
CA ALA A 49 -7.71 1.81 5.37
C ALA A 49 -6.96 3.10 5.00
N ALA A 50 -7.59 4.26 5.20
CA ALA A 50 -6.99 5.55 4.88
C ALA A 50 -5.79 5.84 5.79
N VAL A 51 -5.95 5.64 7.11
CA VAL A 51 -4.88 5.86 8.09
C VAL A 51 -3.76 4.85 7.93
N GLY A 52 -4.10 3.56 7.81
CA GLY A 52 -3.13 2.50 7.61
C GLY A 52 -2.40 2.65 6.27
N GLY A 53 -3.09 3.07 5.22
CA GLY A 53 -2.49 3.31 3.91
C GLY A 53 -1.60 4.54 3.87
N ALA A 54 -2.02 5.64 4.47
CA ALA A 54 -1.21 6.84 4.60
C ALA A 54 0.03 6.58 5.47
N ALA A 55 -0.14 5.91 6.62
CA ALA A 55 0.95 5.53 7.50
C ALA A 55 1.91 4.56 6.81
N GLY A 56 1.41 3.49 6.19
CA GLY A 56 2.26 2.52 5.49
C GLY A 56 3.00 3.12 4.29
N ALA A 57 2.39 4.07 3.57
CA ALA A 57 3.03 4.79 2.48
C ALA A 57 4.07 5.78 2.98
N ALA A 58 3.76 6.56 4.02
CA ALA A 58 4.70 7.47 4.66
C ALA A 58 5.89 6.70 5.22
N THR A 59 5.65 5.60 5.94
CA THR A 59 6.74 4.79 6.49
C THR A 59 7.56 4.20 5.34
N GLY A 60 6.96 3.57 4.33
CA GLY A 60 7.70 3.04 3.18
C GLY A 60 8.46 4.08 2.34
N ALA A 61 8.04 5.35 2.39
CA ALA A 61 8.74 6.49 1.78
C ALA A 61 9.86 7.06 2.68
N LEU A 62 9.65 7.10 4.00
CA LEU A 62 10.55 7.68 5.00
C LEU A 62 11.62 6.70 5.47
N MET A 63 11.31 5.41 5.54
CA MET A 63 12.18 4.33 6.02
C MET A 63 12.99 3.68 4.87
N HIS A 64 13.22 4.45 3.81
CA HIS A 64 14.16 4.11 2.74
C HIS A 64 15.60 4.15 3.23
#